data_AF-A0A9Q5ZB47-F1
#
_entry.id   AF-A0A9Q5ZB47-F1
#
_cell.length_a   1.000
_cell.length_b   1.000
_cell.length_c   1.000
_cell.angle_alpha   90.00
_cell.angle_beta   90.00
_cell.angle_gamma   90.00
#
_symmetry.space_group_name_H-M   'P 1'
#
loop_
_entity.id
_entity.type
_entity.pdbx_description
1 polymer ?
#
loop_
_entity_poly.entity_id
_entity_poly.type
_entity_poly.pdbx_seq_one_letter_code
_entity_poly.pdbx_strand_id
1 'polypeptide(L)'
;MINANNEPIVLVSTADNNYAIALAVTIKSAIVNLKNKRRVVLYVLNGDITQANKDKILKSLDPEQVEIFWLKPDETLLSNMKLDENYNTLAIYYRLFIPQLIPQHFDKAIYLDSDIVVLGDLEELWNIDVQDTYVFAAQDIWKRYIRNAKGLRNYEETGISPDHKYFNAGVLIINLEKWRTDNIGAKAIEYLEKNKEYIRLHDQDGLNAVLAGQWKELDPTWNQMQAIHEYSSWTESPYTEEVYNRALHNPNIVHFATFPKPWQENCKHPKQDLFFEYLNLTAWNSPVLVNSHS
;
A
#
# COMPACT_ATOMS: atom_id res chain seq x y z
N MET A 1 -24.64 20.12 5.48
CA MET A 1 -23.28 19.79 5.93
C MET A 1 -23.35 18.45 6.62
N ILE A 2 -22.90 17.39 5.94
CA ILE A 2 -22.78 16.06 6.55
C ILE A 2 -21.67 16.18 7.59
N ASN A 3 -21.93 15.75 8.82
CA ASN A 3 -20.92 15.75 9.88
C ASN A 3 -19.74 14.89 9.39
N ALA A 4 -18.52 15.44 9.35
CA ALA A 4 -17.30 14.72 8.94
C ALA A 4 -17.03 13.44 9.77
N ASN A 5 -17.69 13.31 10.93
CA ASN A 5 -17.69 12.12 11.78
C ASN A 5 -18.55 10.94 11.27
N ASN A 6 -19.36 11.13 10.23
CA ASN A 6 -20.22 10.07 9.66
C ASN A 6 -19.78 9.57 8.28
N GLU A 7 -18.79 10.20 7.64
CA GLU A 7 -18.30 9.72 6.35
C GLU A 7 -17.43 8.46 6.55
N PRO A 8 -17.65 7.41 5.73
CA PRO A 8 -16.87 6.19 5.82
C PRO A 8 -15.42 6.44 5.40
N ILE A 9 -14.49 5.65 5.96
CA ILE A 9 -13.13 5.58 5.41
C ILE A 9 -13.22 4.87 4.06
N VAL A 10 -12.74 5.53 3.02
CA VAL A 10 -12.55 4.91 1.71
C VAL A 10 -11.18 4.24 1.71
N LEU A 11 -11.17 2.92 1.77
CA LEU A 11 -9.98 2.09 1.76
C LEU A 11 -9.82 1.41 0.40
N VAL A 12 -8.62 1.39 -0.14
CA VAL A 12 -8.30 0.75 -1.43
C VAL A 12 -7.12 -0.19 -1.26
N SER A 13 -7.22 -1.39 -1.80
CA SER A 13 -6.10 -2.33 -1.87
C SER A 13 -6.07 -3.06 -3.20
N THR A 14 -4.91 -3.60 -3.55
CA THR A 14 -4.73 -4.42 -4.74
C THR A 14 -4.20 -5.79 -4.36
N ALA A 15 -4.79 -6.85 -4.92
CA ALA A 15 -4.22 -8.19 -4.82
C ALA A 15 -4.67 -9.06 -5.99
N ASP A 16 -3.82 -10.02 -6.34
CA ASP A 16 -4.19 -11.19 -7.12
C ASP A 16 -4.51 -12.37 -6.20
N ASN A 17 -4.84 -13.52 -6.79
CA ASN A 17 -5.19 -14.70 -6.02
C ASN A 17 -4.05 -15.21 -5.10
N ASN A 18 -2.78 -15.01 -5.47
CA ASN A 18 -1.63 -15.45 -4.67
C ASN A 18 -1.46 -14.59 -3.40
N TYR A 19 -1.89 -13.33 -3.47
CA TYR A 19 -1.88 -12.39 -2.35
C TYR A 19 -3.18 -12.35 -1.55
N ALA A 20 -4.18 -13.19 -1.85
CA ALA A 20 -5.47 -13.16 -1.17
C ALA A 20 -5.37 -13.38 0.36
N ILE A 21 -4.46 -14.24 0.81
CA ILE A 21 -4.20 -14.46 2.25
C ILE A 21 -3.62 -13.21 2.92
N ALA A 22 -2.72 -12.51 2.23
CA ALA A 22 -2.08 -11.30 2.72
C ALA A 22 -3.08 -10.13 2.75
N LEU A 23 -3.90 -10.01 1.70
CA LEU A 23 -4.99 -9.04 1.65
C LEU A 23 -5.96 -9.23 2.82
N ALA A 24 -6.32 -10.47 3.16
CA ALA A 24 -7.18 -10.75 4.31
C ALA A 24 -6.55 -10.26 5.62
N VAL A 25 -5.25 -10.49 5.82
CA VAL A 25 -4.50 -9.99 7.00
C VAL A 25 -4.44 -8.46 7.02
N THR A 26 -4.11 -7.84 5.89
CA THR A 26 -4.06 -6.37 5.74
C THR A 26 -5.39 -5.75 6.13
N ILE A 27 -6.49 -6.19 5.51
CA ILE A 27 -7.81 -5.63 5.81
C ILE A 27 -8.18 -5.95 7.26
N LYS A 28 -7.99 -7.19 7.73
CA LYS A 28 -8.40 -7.55 9.09
C LYS A 28 -7.68 -6.71 10.14
N SER A 29 -6.37 -6.53 10.00
CA SER A 29 -5.55 -5.70 10.89
C SER A 29 -5.98 -4.23 10.86
N ALA A 30 -6.29 -3.69 9.68
CA ALA A 30 -6.83 -2.35 9.52
C ALA A 30 -8.15 -2.18 10.29
N ILE A 31 -9.09 -3.11 10.14
CA ILE A 31 -10.43 -2.99 10.72
C ILE A 31 -10.44 -3.16 12.24
N VAL A 32 -9.70 -4.13 12.78
CA VAL A 32 -9.73 -4.40 14.24
C VAL A 32 -9.02 -3.33 15.07
N ASN A 33 -8.11 -2.55 14.45
CA ASN A 33 -7.41 -1.45 15.13
C ASN A 33 -8.10 -0.08 14.96
N LEU A 34 -9.23 0.01 14.26
CA LEU A 34 -10.04 1.23 14.20
C LEU A 34 -10.71 1.50 15.56
N LYS A 35 -10.31 2.57 16.24
CA LYS A 35 -10.77 2.85 17.62
C LYS A 35 -12.26 3.17 17.69
N ASN A 36 -12.80 3.94 16.74
CA ASN A 36 -14.21 4.34 16.78
C ASN A 36 -15.12 3.42 15.96
N LYS A 37 -14.60 2.29 15.45
CA LYS A 37 -15.33 1.36 14.57
C LYS A 37 -16.05 2.06 13.43
N ARG A 38 -15.45 3.13 12.89
CA ARG A 38 -16.00 3.87 11.76
C ARG A 38 -16.27 2.92 10.59
N ARG A 39 -17.35 3.18 9.85
CA ARG A 39 -17.70 2.41 8.64
C ARG A 39 -16.55 2.51 7.63
N VAL A 40 -16.26 1.41 6.96
CA VAL A 40 -15.24 1.33 5.90
C VAL A 40 -15.91 0.93 4.59
N VAL A 41 -15.63 1.68 3.54
CA VAL A 41 -15.94 1.28 2.16
C VAL A 41 -14.63 0.86 1.51
N LEU A 42 -14.50 -0.45 1.31
CA LEU A 42 -13.31 -1.09 0.77
C LEU A 42 -13.46 -1.36 -0.72
N TYR A 43 -12.53 -0.84 -1.51
CA TYR A 43 -12.39 -1.17 -2.92
C TYR A 43 -11.16 -2.05 -3.12
N VAL A 44 -11.36 -3.28 -3.62
CA VAL A 44 -10.26 -4.18 -3.97
C VAL A 44 -10.08 -4.18 -5.48
N LEU A 45 -8.94 -3.69 -5.94
CA LEU A 45 -8.51 -3.82 -7.33
C LEU A 45 -8.08 -5.28 -7.57
N ASN A 46 -8.97 -6.02 -8.22
CA ASN A 46 -8.99 -7.48 -8.27
C ASN A 46 -8.13 -8.04 -9.42
N GLY A 47 -6.97 -8.59 -9.10
CA GLY A 47 -6.10 -9.37 -9.99
C GLY A 47 -6.54 -10.82 -10.10
N ASP A 48 -7.83 -11.06 -10.34
CA ASP A 48 -8.42 -12.39 -10.52
C ASP A 48 -8.37 -13.30 -9.27
N ILE A 49 -8.67 -12.72 -8.09
CA ILE A 49 -8.91 -13.49 -6.87
C ILE A 49 -10.09 -14.45 -7.09
N THR A 50 -9.88 -15.72 -6.77
CA THR A 50 -10.91 -16.77 -6.92
C THR A 50 -12.10 -16.53 -6.00
N GLN A 51 -13.28 -17.01 -6.39
CA GLN A 51 -14.49 -16.87 -5.56
C GLN A 51 -14.30 -17.48 -4.15
N ALA A 52 -13.64 -18.63 -4.04
CA ALA A 52 -13.37 -19.26 -2.76
C ALA A 52 -12.54 -18.36 -1.82
N ASN A 53 -11.56 -17.63 -2.35
CA ASN A 53 -10.77 -16.69 -1.57
C ASN A 53 -11.54 -15.40 -1.27
N LYS A 54 -12.38 -14.90 -2.19
CA LYS A 54 -13.29 -13.78 -1.92
C LYS A 54 -14.25 -14.12 -0.77
N ASP A 55 -14.80 -15.33 -0.76
CA ASP A 55 -15.71 -15.80 0.29
C ASP A 55 -15.01 -15.87 1.66
N LYS A 56 -13.74 -16.30 1.70
CA LYS A 56 -12.95 -16.29 2.94
C LYS A 56 -12.64 -14.86 3.41
N ILE A 57 -12.34 -13.92 2.51
CA ILE A 57 -12.18 -12.50 2.88
C ILE A 57 -13.49 -11.97 3.47
N LEU A 58 -14.62 -12.19 2.80
CA LEU A 58 -15.93 -11.76 3.28
C LEU A 58 -16.25 -12.33 4.67
N LYS A 59 -16.00 -13.62 4.90
CA LYS A 59 -16.18 -14.28 6.21
C LYS A 59 -15.28 -13.72 7.32
N SER A 60 -14.20 -13.03 6.96
CA SER A 60 -13.26 -12.44 7.93
C SER A 60 -13.69 -11.05 8.40
N LEU A 61 -14.69 -10.45 7.76
CA LEU A 61 -15.12 -9.08 7.96
C LEU A 61 -16.52 -9.02 8.56
N ASP A 62 -16.79 -7.96 9.31
CA ASP A 62 -18.13 -7.63 9.77
C ASP A 62 -18.85 -6.83 8.66
N PRO A 63 -19.92 -7.39 8.05
CA PRO A 63 -20.64 -6.72 6.97
C PRO A 63 -21.39 -5.45 7.42
N GLU A 64 -21.63 -5.25 8.72
CA GLU A 64 -22.21 -4.01 9.24
C GLU A 64 -21.19 -2.87 9.25
N GLN A 65 -19.90 -3.20 9.42
CA GLN A 65 -18.82 -2.23 9.46
C GLN A 65 -18.17 -2.01 8.09
N VAL A 66 -18.03 -3.07 7.27
CA VAL A 66 -17.26 -3.04 6.02
C VAL A 66 -18.13 -3.39 4.83
N GLU A 67 -18.24 -2.45 3.89
CA GLU A 67 -18.78 -2.69 2.56
C GLU A 67 -17.62 -2.90 1.59
N ILE A 68 -17.62 -3.98 0.81
CA ILE A 68 -16.53 -4.33 -0.10
C ILE A 68 -16.98 -4.39 -1.56
N PHE A 69 -16.18 -3.81 -2.45
CA PHE A 69 -16.36 -3.81 -3.89
C PHE A 69 -15.13 -4.38 -4.59
N TRP A 70 -15.34 -5.31 -5.51
CA TRP A 70 -14.27 -5.89 -6.33
C TRP A 70 -14.24 -5.20 -7.70
N LEU A 71 -13.17 -4.46 -7.99
CA LEU A 71 -13.03 -3.69 -9.22
C LEU A 71 -11.96 -4.33 -10.11
N LYS A 72 -12.24 -4.53 -11.40
CA LYS A 72 -11.26 -5.01 -12.37
C LYS A 72 -10.80 -3.81 -13.23
N PRO A 73 -9.52 -3.43 -13.18
CA PRO A 73 -8.98 -2.41 -14.08
C PRO A 73 -8.99 -2.87 -15.53
N ASP A 74 -9.04 -1.91 -16.47
CA ASP A 74 -8.88 -2.19 -17.90
C ASP A 74 -7.40 -2.45 -18.22
N GLU A 75 -7.03 -3.74 -18.24
CA GLU A 75 -5.66 -4.18 -18.50
C GLU A 75 -5.17 -3.86 -19.91
N THR A 76 -6.04 -3.52 -20.87
CA THR A 76 -5.61 -3.18 -22.23
C THR A 76 -4.69 -1.95 -22.23
N LEU A 77 -4.89 -1.04 -21.26
CA LEU A 77 -4.06 0.14 -21.01
C LEU A 77 -2.70 -0.18 -20.37
N LEU A 78 -2.44 -1.45 -20.03
CA LEU A 78 -1.15 -1.91 -19.49
C LEU A 78 -0.41 -2.87 -20.43
N SER A 79 -0.90 -3.05 -21.66
CA SER A 79 -0.37 -4.03 -22.62
C SER A 79 1.12 -3.88 -22.92
N ASN A 80 1.67 -2.67 -22.81
CA ASN A 80 3.08 -2.37 -23.07
C ASN A 80 3.94 -2.27 -21.80
N MET A 81 3.39 -2.55 -20.62
CA MET A 81 4.13 -2.42 -19.36
C MET A 81 5.31 -3.39 -19.26
N LYS A 82 6.27 -3.03 -18.41
CA LYS A 82 7.35 -3.94 -18.02
C LYS A 82 6.80 -4.93 -16.99
N LEU A 83 7.05 -6.21 -17.19
CA LEU A 83 6.83 -7.22 -16.18
C LEU A 83 8.14 -7.96 -15.97
N ASP A 84 8.52 -8.16 -14.72
CA ASP A 84 9.64 -9.03 -14.39
C ASP A 84 9.14 -10.49 -14.45
N GLU A 85 9.85 -11.35 -15.19
CA GLU A 85 9.41 -12.70 -15.60
C GLU A 85 8.95 -13.64 -14.46
N ASN A 86 9.28 -13.33 -13.21
CA ASN A 86 9.13 -14.26 -12.08
C ASN A 86 8.31 -13.74 -10.90
N TYR A 87 7.93 -12.46 -10.85
CA TYR A 87 7.45 -11.87 -9.58
C TYR A 87 6.23 -10.96 -9.68
N ASN A 88 5.94 -10.38 -10.85
CA ASN A 88 4.91 -9.35 -10.96
C ASN A 88 3.83 -9.73 -11.97
N THR A 89 2.58 -9.75 -11.50
CA THR A 89 1.41 -9.72 -12.36
C THR A 89 1.09 -8.26 -12.73
N LEU A 90 0.20 -8.04 -13.71
CA LEU A 90 -0.28 -6.68 -14.04
C LEU A 90 -0.89 -5.96 -12.84
N ALA A 91 -1.28 -6.68 -11.78
CA ALA A 91 -1.82 -6.14 -10.55
C ALA A 91 -0.92 -5.06 -9.92
N ILE A 92 0.41 -5.14 -10.07
CA ILE A 92 1.34 -4.11 -9.54
C ILE A 92 0.99 -2.69 -10.03
N TYR A 93 0.50 -2.57 -11.26
CA TYR A 93 0.12 -1.30 -11.89
C TYR A 93 -1.31 -0.84 -11.59
N TYR A 94 -2.16 -1.68 -11.01
CA TYR A 94 -3.59 -1.37 -10.88
C TYR A 94 -3.88 -0.12 -10.06
N ARG A 95 -3.01 0.24 -9.11
CA ARG A 95 -3.20 1.45 -8.29
C ARG A 95 -3.23 2.74 -9.13
N LEU A 96 -2.68 2.72 -10.34
CA LEU A 96 -2.75 3.85 -11.27
C LEU A 96 -4.18 4.12 -11.78
N PHE A 97 -5.09 3.14 -11.67
CA PHE A 97 -6.49 3.27 -12.08
C PHE A 97 -7.43 3.76 -10.98
N ILE A 98 -6.94 3.92 -9.74
CA ILE A 98 -7.73 4.42 -8.60
C ILE A 98 -8.61 5.63 -8.96
N PRO A 99 -8.12 6.73 -9.58
CA PRO A 99 -8.96 7.90 -9.86
C PRO A 99 -10.13 7.61 -10.80
N GLN A 100 -10.00 6.61 -11.69
CA GLN A 100 -11.03 6.22 -12.65
C GLN A 100 -12.05 5.24 -12.06
N LEU A 101 -11.60 4.40 -11.13
CA LEU A 101 -12.37 3.28 -10.59
C LEU A 101 -13.17 3.66 -9.34
N ILE A 102 -12.65 4.56 -8.50
CA ILE A 102 -13.34 5.00 -7.29
C ILE A 102 -14.45 6.00 -7.67
N PRO A 103 -15.69 5.85 -7.14
CA PRO A 103 -16.81 6.72 -7.47
C PRO A 103 -16.52 8.22 -7.31
N GLN A 104 -17.09 9.03 -8.21
CA GLN A 104 -16.81 10.46 -8.33
C GLN A 104 -17.15 11.29 -7.10
N HIS A 105 -18.04 10.82 -6.23
CA HIS A 105 -18.42 11.52 -5.00
C HIS A 105 -17.43 11.34 -3.86
N PHE A 106 -16.41 10.49 -4.01
CA PHE A 106 -15.30 10.40 -3.07
C PHE A 106 -14.11 11.23 -3.56
N ASP A 107 -13.64 12.13 -2.70
CA ASP A 107 -12.51 13.03 -3.00
C ASP A 107 -11.19 12.56 -2.36
N LYS A 108 -11.25 11.57 -1.47
CA LYS A 108 -10.10 11.01 -0.76
C LYS A 108 -10.18 9.49 -0.64
N ALA A 109 -9.03 8.84 -0.72
CA ALA A 109 -8.88 7.41 -0.42
C ALA A 109 -7.57 7.14 0.33
N ILE A 110 -7.57 6.13 1.20
CA ILE A 110 -6.35 5.51 1.72
C ILE A 110 -6.08 4.28 0.86
N TYR A 111 -4.91 4.20 0.27
CA TYR A 111 -4.42 2.99 -0.41
C TYR A 111 -3.44 2.26 0.49
N LEU A 112 -3.59 0.94 0.55
CA LEU A 112 -2.72 0.00 1.25
C LEU A 112 -2.33 -1.14 0.30
N ASP A 113 -1.03 -1.42 0.19
CA ASP A 113 -0.53 -2.68 -0.40
C ASP A 113 -1.15 -3.89 0.35
N SER A 114 -1.16 -5.07 -0.25
CA SER A 114 -1.78 -6.26 0.35
C SER A 114 -0.87 -7.01 1.33
N ASP A 115 0.37 -6.59 1.50
CA ASP A 115 1.41 -7.25 2.30
C ASP A 115 1.89 -6.37 3.47
N ILE A 116 0.93 -5.77 4.16
CA ILE A 116 1.15 -4.96 5.35
C ILE A 116 0.30 -5.46 6.53
N VAL A 117 0.71 -5.10 7.73
CA VAL A 117 -0.09 -5.24 8.95
C VAL A 117 -0.27 -3.85 9.56
N VAL A 118 -1.52 -3.46 9.77
CA VAL A 118 -1.90 -2.19 10.39
C VAL A 118 -2.05 -2.39 11.90
N LEU A 119 -1.31 -1.62 12.68
CA LEU A 119 -1.32 -1.62 14.15
C LEU A 119 -1.89 -0.32 14.72
N GLY A 120 -1.79 0.78 13.95
CA GLY A 120 -2.33 2.08 14.29
C GLY A 120 -3.79 2.26 13.89
N ASP A 121 -4.37 3.38 14.32
CA ASP A 121 -5.75 3.74 13.98
C ASP A 121 -5.80 4.50 12.64
N LEU A 122 -6.34 3.88 11.59
CA LEU A 122 -6.43 4.50 10.25
C LEU A 122 -7.29 5.77 10.23
N GLU A 123 -8.11 6.04 11.26
CA GLU A 123 -8.78 7.33 11.38
C GLU A 123 -7.79 8.49 11.47
N GLU A 124 -6.60 8.28 12.03
CA GLU A 124 -5.54 9.29 12.08
C GLU A 124 -5.08 9.68 10.68
N LEU A 125 -4.90 8.71 9.77
CA LEU A 125 -4.62 8.96 8.35
C LEU A 125 -5.83 9.56 7.64
N TRP A 126 -7.04 9.06 7.91
CA TRP A 126 -8.26 9.55 7.28
C TRP A 126 -8.55 11.01 7.62
N ASN A 127 -8.14 11.49 8.79
CA ASN A 127 -8.35 12.88 9.21
C ASN A 127 -7.31 13.85 8.63
N ILE A 128 -6.31 13.37 7.89
CA ILE A 128 -5.35 14.25 7.19
C ILE A 128 -6.09 15.00 6.08
N ASP A 129 -5.85 16.32 6.03
CA ASP A 129 -6.33 17.20 4.97
C ASP A 129 -5.44 17.08 3.74
N VAL A 130 -6.06 16.75 2.61
CA VAL A 130 -5.40 16.48 1.33
C VAL A 130 -5.50 17.63 0.33
N GLN A 131 -6.21 18.73 0.65
CA GLN A 131 -6.53 19.80 -0.30
C GLN A 131 -5.30 20.33 -1.07
N ASP A 132 -4.16 20.51 -0.39
CA ASP A 132 -2.97 21.14 -0.96
C ASP A 132 -1.92 20.16 -1.53
N THR A 133 -2.25 18.87 -1.70
CA THR A 133 -1.27 17.91 -2.23
C THR A 133 -1.94 16.79 -3.02
N TYR A 134 -1.20 16.17 -3.93
CA TYR A 134 -1.69 15.00 -4.65
C TYR A 134 -1.78 13.78 -3.75
N VAL A 135 -0.78 13.61 -2.87
CA VAL A 135 -0.66 12.39 -2.08
C VAL A 135 0.18 12.63 -0.83
N PHE A 136 -0.20 11.96 0.25
CA PHE A 136 0.70 11.71 1.37
C PHE A 136 1.25 10.29 1.28
N ALA A 137 2.55 10.13 1.50
CA ALA A 137 3.24 8.85 1.48
C ALA A 137 4.44 8.88 2.44
N ALA A 138 4.99 7.74 2.81
CA ALA A 138 6.25 7.70 3.56
C ALA A 138 7.46 7.72 2.61
N GLN A 139 8.53 8.42 2.98
CA GLN A 139 9.78 8.40 2.22
C GLN A 139 10.36 6.97 2.21
N ASP A 140 10.77 6.46 1.04
CA ASP A 140 11.37 5.12 0.93
C ASP A 140 12.74 5.13 1.61
N ILE A 141 12.91 4.26 2.60
CA ILE A 141 14.11 4.23 3.45
C ILE A 141 15.36 3.77 2.69
N TRP A 142 15.22 2.91 1.67
CA TRP A 142 16.33 2.49 0.81
C TRP A 142 16.63 3.49 -0.32
N LYS A 143 15.62 4.27 -0.72
CA LYS A 143 15.65 5.20 -1.87
C LYS A 143 15.09 6.54 -1.46
N ARG A 144 15.86 7.31 -0.69
CA ARG A 144 15.36 8.56 -0.12
C ARG A 144 15.13 9.66 -1.16
N TYR A 145 15.94 9.71 -2.21
CA TYR A 145 15.93 10.75 -3.22
C TYR A 145 15.90 10.15 -4.62
N ILE A 146 15.38 10.93 -5.58
CA ILE A 146 15.34 10.56 -7.00
C ILE A 146 16.70 10.06 -7.48
N ARG A 147 17.80 10.76 -7.12
CA ARG A 147 19.18 10.44 -7.53
C ARG A 147 19.77 9.15 -6.96
N ASN A 148 19.15 8.51 -5.96
CA ASN A 148 19.75 7.32 -5.35
C ASN A 148 19.95 6.23 -6.43
N ALA A 149 20.97 5.38 -6.27
CA ALA A 149 21.31 4.35 -7.28
C ALA A 149 20.16 3.39 -7.64
N LYS A 150 19.16 3.29 -6.76
CA LYS A 150 17.93 2.51 -6.95
C LYS A 150 16.67 3.37 -7.23
N GLY A 151 16.78 4.71 -7.24
CA GLY A 151 15.72 5.65 -7.63
C GLY A 151 15.52 5.71 -9.15
N LEU A 152 15.05 6.84 -9.66
CA LEU A 152 14.84 7.02 -11.11
C LEU A 152 16.20 7.16 -11.79
N ARG A 153 16.45 6.43 -12.87
CA ARG A 153 17.75 6.45 -13.56
C ARG A 153 17.86 7.49 -14.66
N ASN A 154 16.72 7.89 -15.19
CA ASN A 154 16.54 8.80 -16.30
C ASN A 154 16.14 10.21 -15.84
N TYR A 155 16.47 10.59 -14.58
CA TYR A 155 16.03 11.87 -14.02
C TYR A 155 16.64 13.06 -14.77
N GLU A 156 17.84 12.91 -15.33
CA GLU A 156 18.51 13.97 -16.11
C GLU A 156 17.80 14.19 -17.46
N GLU A 157 17.48 13.10 -18.16
CA GLU A 157 16.77 13.10 -19.44
C GLU A 157 15.34 13.61 -19.32
N THR A 158 14.70 13.34 -18.18
CA THR A 158 13.33 13.77 -17.89
C THR A 158 13.24 15.12 -17.20
N GLY A 159 14.38 15.74 -16.86
CA GLY A 159 14.45 17.04 -16.18
C GLY A 159 13.93 17.02 -14.74
N ILE A 160 13.82 15.83 -14.12
CA ILE A 160 13.36 15.68 -12.74
C ILE A 160 14.49 16.04 -11.79
N SER A 161 14.21 16.90 -10.82
CA SER A 161 15.21 17.30 -9.84
C SER A 161 15.76 16.08 -9.08
N PRO A 162 17.10 15.88 -9.04
CA PRO A 162 17.72 14.76 -8.35
C PRO A 162 17.52 14.81 -6.83
N ASP A 163 17.20 15.98 -6.28
CA ASP A 163 17.04 16.23 -4.84
C ASP A 163 15.61 16.09 -4.33
N HIS A 164 14.66 15.85 -5.24
CA HIS A 164 13.33 15.49 -4.80
C HIS A 164 13.36 14.17 -4.02
N LYS A 165 12.57 14.13 -2.95
CA LYS A 165 12.40 12.92 -2.16
C LYS A 165 11.63 11.88 -2.96
N TYR A 166 11.96 10.63 -2.74
CA TYR A 166 11.33 9.47 -3.35
C TYR A 166 10.57 8.69 -2.27
N PHE A 167 9.30 8.36 -2.53
CA PHE A 167 8.40 7.71 -1.58
C PHE A 167 8.15 6.23 -1.91
N ASN A 168 7.80 5.46 -0.88
CA ASN A 168 7.27 4.11 -1.06
C ASN A 168 5.77 4.18 -1.36
N ALA A 169 5.31 3.44 -2.38
CA ALA A 169 3.93 3.51 -2.85
C ALA A 169 2.93 2.63 -2.07
N GLY A 170 3.38 1.88 -1.06
CA GLY A 170 2.54 0.89 -0.38
C GLY A 170 1.56 1.45 0.65
N VAL A 171 1.72 2.71 1.07
CA VAL A 171 0.76 3.42 1.90
C VAL A 171 0.60 4.83 1.35
N LEU A 172 -0.58 5.13 0.80
CA LEU A 172 -0.87 6.43 0.19
C LEU A 172 -2.18 7.01 0.74
N ILE A 173 -2.19 8.30 1.04
CA ILE A 173 -3.44 9.06 1.22
C ILE A 173 -3.62 9.90 -0.02
N ILE A 174 -4.56 9.50 -0.87
CA ILE A 174 -4.71 10.01 -2.22
C ILE A 174 -5.78 11.10 -2.24
N ASN A 175 -5.43 12.26 -2.78
CA ASN A 175 -6.42 13.26 -3.20
C ASN A 175 -7.01 12.84 -4.55
N LEU A 176 -8.17 12.18 -4.52
CA LEU A 176 -8.82 11.65 -5.72
C LEU A 176 -9.26 12.78 -6.66
N GLU A 177 -9.74 13.90 -6.12
CA GLU A 177 -10.15 15.05 -6.91
C GLU A 177 -8.98 15.58 -7.74
N LYS A 178 -7.83 15.86 -7.12
CA LYS A 178 -6.62 16.31 -7.84
C LYS A 178 -6.09 15.25 -8.79
N TRP A 179 -6.08 13.98 -8.39
CA TRP A 179 -5.63 12.90 -9.28
C TRP A 179 -6.48 12.78 -10.55
N ARG A 180 -7.79 13.01 -10.45
CA ARG A 180 -8.71 13.05 -11.59
C ARG A 180 -8.48 14.30 -12.43
N THR A 181 -8.51 15.48 -11.83
CA THR A 181 -8.35 16.78 -12.51
C THR A 181 -7.04 16.84 -13.30
N ASP A 182 -5.94 16.39 -12.69
CA ASP A 182 -4.61 16.48 -13.28
C ASP A 182 -4.17 15.18 -13.98
N ASN A 183 -5.06 14.19 -14.09
CA ASN A 183 -4.85 12.91 -14.79
C ASN A 183 -3.58 12.16 -14.35
N ILE A 184 -3.33 12.10 -13.04
CA ILE A 184 -2.08 11.55 -12.47
C ILE A 184 -1.84 10.09 -12.87
N GLY A 185 -2.87 9.25 -12.78
CA GLY A 185 -2.77 7.83 -13.16
C GLY A 185 -2.37 7.64 -14.62
N ALA A 186 -2.98 8.40 -15.53
CA ALA A 186 -2.67 8.34 -16.96
C ALA A 186 -1.25 8.85 -17.27
N LYS A 187 -0.82 9.95 -16.64
CA LYS A 187 0.55 10.47 -16.77
C LYS A 187 1.59 9.46 -16.27
N ALA A 188 1.29 8.74 -15.19
CA ALA A 188 2.18 7.70 -14.66
C ALA A 188 2.30 6.53 -15.64
N ILE A 189 1.19 6.06 -16.21
CA ILE A 189 1.19 5.02 -17.25
C ILE A 189 2.01 5.49 -18.46
N GLU A 190 1.77 6.70 -18.97
CA GLU A 190 2.51 7.27 -20.11
C GLU A 190 4.02 7.36 -19.84
N TYR A 191 4.41 7.78 -18.64
CA TYR A 191 5.81 7.80 -18.23
C TYR A 191 6.43 6.40 -18.29
N LEU A 192 5.72 5.40 -17.76
CA LEU A 192 6.19 4.02 -17.69
C LEU A 192 6.33 3.37 -19.07
N GLU A 193 5.42 3.67 -19.99
CA GLU A 193 5.50 3.21 -21.39
C GLU A 193 6.72 3.79 -22.11
N LYS A 194 6.93 5.10 -21.95
CA LYS A 194 8.00 5.84 -22.65
C LYS A 194 9.41 5.55 -22.13
N ASN A 195 9.54 5.09 -20.88
CA ASN A 195 10.83 4.94 -20.20
C ASN A 195 11.06 3.50 -19.72
N LYS A 196 10.46 2.51 -20.38
CA LYS A 196 10.38 1.10 -19.98
C LYS A 196 11.73 0.49 -19.58
N GLU A 197 12.79 0.85 -20.28
CA GLU A 197 14.16 0.41 -20.08
C GLU A 197 14.76 0.88 -18.74
N TYR A 198 14.29 2.01 -18.22
CA TYR A 198 14.75 2.59 -16.95
C TYR A 198 13.95 2.11 -15.73
N ILE A 199 12.73 1.58 -15.95
CA ILE A 199 11.81 1.22 -14.87
C ILE A 199 12.35 0.04 -14.05
N ARG A 200 12.29 0.17 -12.73
CA ARG A 200 12.72 -0.84 -11.75
C ARG A 200 11.60 -1.21 -10.79
N LEU A 201 10.86 -0.23 -10.30
CA LEU A 201 9.81 -0.40 -9.30
C LEU A 201 8.43 -0.08 -9.85
N HIS A 202 8.24 -0.35 -11.15
CA HIS A 202 6.93 -0.41 -11.79
C HIS A 202 6.14 0.87 -11.51
N ASP A 203 4.93 0.77 -10.98
CA ASP A 203 4.06 1.89 -10.65
C ASP A 203 4.70 2.90 -9.70
N GLN A 204 5.53 2.46 -8.75
CA GLN A 204 6.20 3.35 -7.80
C GLN A 204 7.16 4.33 -8.49
N ASP A 205 7.86 3.89 -9.53
CA ASP A 205 8.72 4.78 -10.33
C ASP A 205 7.87 5.78 -11.13
N GLY A 206 6.77 5.33 -11.73
CA GLY A 206 5.86 6.21 -12.47
C GLY A 206 5.25 7.30 -11.58
N LEU A 207 4.80 6.93 -10.39
CA LEU A 207 4.26 7.87 -9.41
C LEU A 207 5.33 8.83 -8.88
N ASN A 208 6.54 8.35 -8.57
CA ASN A 208 7.63 9.21 -8.12
C ASN A 208 8.13 10.16 -9.21
N ALA A 209 8.04 9.77 -10.49
CA ALA A 209 8.38 10.65 -11.60
C ALA A 209 7.35 11.76 -11.79
N VAL A 210 6.06 11.40 -11.83
CA VAL A 210 4.96 12.33 -12.08
C VAL A 210 4.72 13.29 -10.91
N LEU A 211 4.91 12.81 -9.68
CA LEU A 211 4.64 13.58 -8.46
C LEU A 211 5.91 14.12 -7.79
N ALA A 212 7.05 14.13 -8.49
CA ALA A 212 8.33 14.58 -7.94
C ALA A 212 8.22 16.00 -7.37
N GLY A 213 8.44 16.16 -6.06
CA GLY A 213 8.32 17.46 -5.37
C GLY A 213 6.88 17.93 -5.11
N GLN A 214 5.86 17.12 -5.40
CA GLN A 214 4.44 17.48 -5.27
C GLN A 214 3.64 16.54 -4.34
N TRP A 215 4.33 15.84 -3.43
CA TRP A 215 3.74 14.99 -2.40
C TRP A 215 4.16 15.45 -1.00
N LYS A 216 3.43 15.05 0.04
CA LYS A 216 3.75 15.36 1.44
C LYS A 216 4.13 14.10 2.21
N GLU A 217 5.08 14.23 3.14
CA GLU A 217 5.63 13.10 3.87
C GLU A 217 4.75 12.70 5.06
N LEU A 218 4.45 11.40 5.16
CA LEU A 218 3.93 10.74 6.35
C LEU A 218 5.07 10.39 7.29
N ASP A 219 4.75 10.35 8.59
CA ASP A 219 5.66 9.80 9.58
C ASP A 219 6.08 8.36 9.19
N PRO A 220 7.38 8.00 9.25
CA PRO A 220 7.87 6.68 8.84
C PRO A 220 7.22 5.50 9.57
N THR A 221 6.63 5.71 10.75
CA THR A 221 5.85 4.69 11.46
C THR A 221 4.64 4.20 10.67
N TRP A 222 4.10 5.00 9.75
CA TRP A 222 2.98 4.62 8.87
C TRP A 222 3.39 3.78 7.67
N ASN A 223 4.68 3.47 7.51
CA ASN A 223 5.17 2.54 6.49
C ASN A 223 6.54 1.99 6.92
N GLN A 224 6.56 1.20 8.00
CA GLN A 224 7.80 0.61 8.48
C GLN A 224 8.27 -0.49 7.51
N MET A 225 9.26 -0.15 6.68
CA MET A 225 9.91 -1.08 5.77
C MET A 225 11.04 -1.86 6.47
N GLN A 226 11.33 -3.08 5.99
CA GLN A 226 12.32 -4.00 6.57
C GLN A 226 13.70 -3.36 6.86
N ALA A 227 14.14 -2.41 6.02
CA ALA A 227 15.46 -1.78 6.14
C ALA A 227 15.74 -1.17 7.52
N ILE A 228 14.71 -0.75 8.26
CA ILE A 228 14.91 -0.16 9.60
C ILE A 228 15.61 -1.14 10.55
N HIS A 229 15.40 -2.45 10.34
CA HIS A 229 16.00 -3.53 11.11
C HIS A 229 17.43 -3.89 10.65
N GLU A 230 17.89 -3.34 9.52
CA GLU A 230 19.23 -3.57 8.98
C GLU A 230 20.28 -2.62 9.58
N TYR A 231 19.84 -1.52 10.21
CA TYR A 231 20.73 -0.56 10.88
C TYR A 231 21.06 -1.01 12.30
N SER A 232 22.34 -0.99 12.65
CA SER A 232 22.80 -1.38 14.00
C SER A 232 22.47 -0.34 15.07
N SER A 233 22.28 0.92 14.67
CA SER A 233 21.94 2.04 15.54
C SER A 233 21.32 3.20 14.76
N TRP A 234 20.73 4.17 15.48
CA TRP A 234 20.13 5.34 14.84
C TRP A 234 21.14 6.20 14.05
N THR A 235 22.42 6.22 14.46
CA THR A 235 23.47 7.00 13.78
C THR A 235 23.83 6.47 12.39
N GLU A 236 23.53 5.19 12.13
CA GLU A 236 23.68 4.60 10.79
C GLU A 236 22.40 4.75 9.95
N SER A 237 21.28 5.05 10.61
CA SER A 237 20.00 5.25 9.97
C SER A 237 19.87 6.68 9.41
N PRO A 238 18.98 6.91 8.45
CA PRO A 238 18.74 8.24 7.91
C PRO A 238 17.73 9.06 8.73
N TYR A 239 17.43 8.63 9.95
CA TYR A 239 16.45 9.26 10.84
C TYR A 239 17.13 9.83 12.08
N THR A 240 16.47 10.80 12.72
CA THR A 240 16.87 11.21 14.08
C THR A 240 16.67 10.04 15.05
N GLU A 241 17.36 10.06 16.19
CA GLU A 241 17.21 9.04 17.23
C GLU A 241 15.75 8.79 17.61
N GLU A 242 14.97 9.85 17.79
CA GLU A 242 13.55 9.76 18.12
C GLU A 242 12.75 9.05 17.01
N VAL A 243 12.91 9.47 15.76
CA VAL A 243 12.18 8.90 14.61
C VAL A 243 12.61 7.45 14.39
N TYR A 244 13.90 7.14 14.49
CA TYR A 244 14.43 5.77 14.39
C TYR A 244 13.79 4.87 15.45
N ASN A 245 13.81 5.30 16.72
CA ASN A 245 13.29 4.49 17.82
C ASN A 245 11.77 4.27 17.70
N ARG A 246 11.00 5.29 17.30
CA ARG A 246 9.56 5.13 17.03
C ARG A 246 9.32 4.21 15.85
N ALA A 247 10.00 4.46 14.72
CA ALA A 247 9.85 3.65 13.51
C ALA A 247 10.20 2.18 13.78
N LEU A 248 11.25 1.88 14.55
CA LEU A 248 11.71 0.52 14.85
C LEU A 248 10.78 -0.24 15.83
N HIS A 249 10.37 0.41 16.91
CA HIS A 249 9.71 -0.25 18.03
C HIS A 249 8.19 -0.05 18.05
N ASN A 250 7.70 1.12 17.63
CA ASN A 250 6.29 1.52 17.71
C ASN A 250 5.74 1.90 16.31
N PRO A 251 5.79 1.02 15.30
CA PRO A 251 5.22 1.31 14.00
C PRO A 251 3.68 1.31 14.05
N ASN A 252 3.05 2.17 13.25
CA ASN A 252 1.61 2.14 12.99
C ASN A 252 1.27 1.16 11.86
N ILE A 253 2.18 0.94 10.91
CA ILE A 253 2.07 -0.06 9.84
C ILE A 253 3.42 -0.75 9.66
N VAL A 254 3.41 -2.08 9.61
CA VAL A 254 4.55 -2.91 9.24
C VAL A 254 4.38 -3.36 7.80
N HIS A 255 5.35 -3.08 6.94
CA HIS A 255 5.30 -3.38 5.52
C HIS A 255 6.30 -4.48 5.14
N PHE A 256 5.76 -5.63 4.74
CA PHE A 256 6.53 -6.77 4.25
C PHE A 256 6.89 -6.62 2.77
N ALA A 257 7.43 -5.46 2.40
CA ALA A 257 7.67 -5.02 1.02
C ALA A 257 8.64 -5.92 0.22
N THR A 258 9.42 -6.76 0.90
CA THR A 258 10.47 -7.62 0.32
C THR A 258 10.15 -9.11 0.44
N PHE A 259 10.87 -9.92 -0.32
CA PHE A 259 10.85 -11.36 -0.21
C PHE A 259 11.94 -11.87 0.75
N PRO A 260 11.77 -13.07 1.33
CA PRO A 260 10.53 -13.87 1.37
C PRO A 260 9.42 -13.20 2.21
N LYS A 261 8.16 -13.38 1.77
CA LYS A 261 6.95 -12.84 2.44
C LYS A 261 6.65 -13.61 3.74
N PRO A 262 5.92 -13.03 4.70
CA PRO A 262 5.70 -13.68 6.01
C PRO A 262 4.93 -15.00 5.94
N TRP A 263 4.11 -15.23 4.90
CA TRP A 263 3.42 -16.51 4.65
C TRP A 263 4.23 -17.51 3.81
N GLN A 264 5.49 -17.20 3.51
CA GLN A 264 6.40 -18.08 2.78
C GLN A 264 7.44 -18.69 3.72
N GLU A 265 7.98 -19.84 3.33
CA GLU A 265 9.07 -20.49 4.06
C GLU A 265 10.30 -19.58 4.17
N ASN A 266 11.04 -19.73 5.26
CA ASN A 266 12.30 -19.02 5.52
C ASN A 266 12.19 -17.49 5.63
N CYS A 267 10.99 -16.94 5.83
CA CYS A 267 10.87 -15.54 6.24
C CYS A 267 11.56 -15.32 7.59
N LYS A 268 12.37 -14.26 7.65
CA LYS A 268 13.14 -13.85 8.83
C LYS A 268 12.84 -12.39 9.21
N HIS A 269 11.71 -11.86 8.75
CA HIS A 269 11.32 -10.50 9.11
C HIS A 269 11.11 -10.45 10.64
N PRO A 270 11.76 -9.52 11.38
CA PRO A 270 11.69 -9.50 12.85
C PRO A 270 10.28 -9.37 13.43
N LYS A 271 9.33 -8.92 12.61
CA LYS A 271 7.90 -8.76 12.96
C LYS A 271 6.97 -9.76 12.26
N GLN A 272 7.49 -10.90 11.78
CA GLN A 272 6.69 -11.92 11.08
C GLN A 272 5.50 -12.41 11.93
N ASP A 273 5.68 -12.57 13.25
CA ASP A 273 4.63 -13.08 14.13
C ASP A 273 3.34 -12.25 14.09
N LEU A 274 3.45 -10.93 13.87
CA LEU A 274 2.29 -10.05 13.71
C LEU A 274 1.40 -10.50 12.54
N PHE A 275 2.00 -10.95 11.42
CA PHE A 275 1.23 -11.45 10.30
C PHE A 275 0.34 -12.64 10.71
N PHE A 276 0.91 -13.58 11.48
CA PHE A 276 0.18 -14.76 11.94
C PHE A 276 -0.84 -14.44 13.03
N GLU A 277 -0.55 -13.48 13.90
CA GLU A 277 -1.50 -12.97 14.90
C GLU A 277 -2.79 -12.49 14.22
N TYR A 278 -2.69 -11.64 13.21
CA TYR A 278 -3.87 -11.16 12.47
C TYR A 278 -4.45 -12.23 11.53
N LEU A 279 -3.64 -13.12 10.96
CA LEU A 279 -4.13 -14.26 10.17
C LEU A 279 -5.10 -15.13 10.98
N ASN A 280 -4.81 -15.35 12.26
CA ASN A 280 -5.66 -16.12 13.17
C ASN A 280 -7.04 -15.48 13.40
N LEU A 281 -7.22 -14.21 13.05
CA LEU A 281 -8.51 -13.51 13.13
C LEU A 281 -9.32 -13.58 11.82
N THR A 282 -8.81 -14.28 10.79
CA THR A 282 -9.45 -14.42 9.48
C THR A 282 -9.98 -15.83 9.25
N ALA A 283 -10.77 -16.03 8.19
CA ALA A 283 -11.23 -17.36 7.76
C ALA A 283 -10.12 -18.24 7.13
N TRP A 284 -8.87 -17.77 7.13
CA TRP A 284 -7.69 -18.62 6.91
C TRP A 284 -7.15 -19.23 8.19
N ASN A 285 -7.71 -18.88 9.36
CA ASN A 285 -7.49 -19.65 10.57
C ASN A 285 -8.02 -21.07 10.30
N SER A 286 -7.12 -22.03 10.08
CA SER A 286 -7.56 -23.41 10.11
C SER A 286 -7.98 -23.69 11.56
N PRO A 287 -9.21 -24.12 11.87
CA PRO A 287 -9.38 -24.98 13.02
C PRO A 287 -8.51 -26.19 12.70
N VAL A 288 -7.35 -26.31 13.36
CA VAL A 288 -6.71 -27.61 13.46
C VAL A 288 -7.78 -28.46 14.11
N LEU A 289 -8.41 -29.35 13.33
CA LEU A 289 -9.10 -30.49 13.89
C LEU A 289 -8.04 -31.18 14.74
N VAL A 290 -8.09 -30.92 16.05
CA VAL A 290 -7.46 -31.76 17.03
C VAL A 290 -8.22 -33.08 16.92
N ASN A 291 -7.80 -33.93 16.00
CA ASN A 291 -8.04 -35.37 16.10
C ASN A 291 -7.14 -35.86 17.24
N SER A 292 -7.49 -35.48 18.46
CA SER A 292 -7.24 -36.31 19.63
C SER A 292 -8.25 -37.45 19.58
N HIS A 293 -7.74 -38.66 19.82
CA HIS A 293 -8.41 -39.97 19.80
C HIS A 293 -8.35 -40.62 18.40
N SER A 294 -7.63 -41.72 18.19
CA SER A 294 -7.19 -42.80 19.09
C SER A 294 -5.97 -43.51 18.50
#